data_AF-A0A286RA40-F1
#
_entry.id   AF-A0A286RA40-F1
#
_cell.length_a   1.000
_cell.length_b   1.000
_cell.length_c   1.000
_cell.angle_alpha   90.00
_cell.angle_beta   90.00
_cell.angle_gamma   90.00
#
_symmetry.space_group_name_H-M   'P 1'
#
loop_
_entity.id
_entity.type
_entity.pdbx_description
1 polymer ?
#
loop_
_entity_poly.entity_id
_entity_poly.type
_entity_poly.pdbx_seq_one_letter_code
_entity_poly.pdbx_strand_id
1 'polypeptide(L)' 'MRFEDVYGKIGRGYIHVHHLVPPSAIGKRYRLNPKRDLRPVYANCHAMIHRRDPPYTIDKLKDIFKQGNPQAAINGN' A
#
# COMPACT_ATOMS: atom_id res chain seq x y z
N MET A 1 6.81 -10.32 10.35
CA MET A 1 6.49 -11.76 10.23
C MET A 1 6.07 -12.02 8.80
N ARG A 2 6.64 -13.02 8.12
CA ARG A 2 6.23 -13.37 6.74
C ARG A 2 5.06 -14.35 6.81
N PHE A 3 4.17 -14.31 5.80
CA PHE A 3 3.05 -15.25 5.73
C PHE A 3 3.50 -16.71 5.64
N GLU A 4 4.61 -16.99 4.96
CA GLU A 4 5.20 -18.33 4.90
C GLU A 4 5.60 -18.88 6.27
N ASP A 5 6.03 -18.01 7.20
CA ASP A 5 6.44 -18.43 8.54
C ASP A 5 5.24 -18.98 9.37
N VAL A 6 4.02 -18.56 9.04
CA VAL A 6 2.79 -18.92 9.76
C VAL A 6 1.96 -19.95 8.98
N TYR A 7 1.85 -19.78 7.67
CA TYR A 7 0.95 -20.54 6.81
C TYR A 7 1.69 -21.52 5.87
N GLY A 8 3.02 -21.58 5.92
CA GLY A 8 3.82 -22.46 5.08
C GLY A 8 3.70 -22.11 3.60
N LYS A 9 3.64 -23.14 2.73
CA LYS A 9 3.70 -23.00 1.27
C LYS A 9 2.65 -22.05 0.69
N ILE A 10 1.44 -22.01 1.26
CA ILE A 10 0.37 -21.13 0.77
C ILE A 10 0.63 -19.64 1.06
N GLY A 11 1.49 -19.33 2.04
CA GLY A 11 1.92 -17.97 2.34
C GLY A 11 3.13 -17.51 1.51
N ARG A 12 3.79 -18.41 0.77
CA ARG A 12 4.97 -18.08 -0.03
C ARG A 12 4.57 -17.19 -1.20
N GLY A 13 5.23 -16.04 -1.32
CA GLY A 13 4.96 -15.08 -2.40
C GLY A 13 3.60 -14.39 -2.31
N TYR A 14 2.85 -14.57 -1.21
CA TYR A 14 1.59 -13.88 -1.01
C TYR A 14 1.83 -12.37 -0.83
N ILE A 15 1.24 -11.57 -1.72
CA ILE A 15 1.41 -10.11 -1.76
C ILE A 15 0.11 -9.45 -2.23
N HIS A 16 -0.22 -8.27 -1.71
CA HIS A 16 -1.37 -7.50 -2.19
C HIS A 16 -0.92 -6.60 -3.34
N VAL A 17 -1.79 -6.37 -4.33
CA VAL A 17 -1.54 -5.43 -5.42
C VAL A 17 -2.39 -4.18 -5.21
N HIS A 18 -1.73 -3.03 -5.13
CA HIS A 18 -2.36 -1.74 -4.91
C HIS A 18 -2.41 -0.91 -6.20
N HIS A 19 -3.54 -0.25 -6.46
CA HIS A 19 -3.69 0.68 -7.59
C HIS A 19 -3.21 2.08 -7.19
N LEU A 20 -2.24 2.64 -7.91
CA LEU A 20 -1.73 3.99 -7.64
C LEU A 20 -2.71 5.10 -8.01
N VAL A 21 -3.59 4.83 -8.98
CA VAL A 21 -4.72 5.68 -9.33
C VAL A 21 -5.99 4.93 -8.91
N PRO A 22 -6.87 5.53 -8.09
CA PRO A 22 -8.10 4.86 -7.65
C PRO A 22 -8.92 4.37 -8.84
N PRO A 23 -9.42 3.12 -8.84
CA PRO A 23 -10.25 2.61 -9.93
C PRO A 23 -11.49 3.46 -10.24
N SER A 24 -12.04 4.14 -9.23
CA SER A 24 -13.15 5.10 -9.41
C SER A 24 -12.77 6.33 -10.23
N ALA A 25 -11.50 6.72 -10.25
CA ALA A 25 -10.98 7.84 -11.03
C ALA A 25 -10.62 7.42 -12.48
N ILE A 26 -10.71 6.12 -12.78
CA ILE A 26 -10.31 5.52 -14.05
C ILE A 26 -11.54 5.42 -14.96
N GLY A 27 -11.56 6.19 -16.06
CA GLY A 27 -12.65 6.15 -17.05
C GLY A 27 -12.64 4.90 -17.94
N LYS A 28 -13.77 4.60 -18.60
CA LYS A 28 -13.98 3.39 -19.44
C LYS A 28 -12.94 3.14 -20.54
N ARG A 29 -12.17 4.15 -20.95
CA ARG A 29 -11.15 4.06 -22.01
C ARG A 29 -9.73 3.83 -21.49
N TYR A 30 -9.54 3.82 -20.17
CA TYR A 30 -8.21 3.66 -19.61
C TYR A 30 -7.73 2.21 -19.75
N ARG A 31 -6.52 2.07 -20.29
CA ARG A 31 -5.81 0.79 -20.32
C ARG A 31 -4.84 0.74 -19.15
N LEU A 32 -5.13 -0.14 -18.20
CA LEU A 32 -4.28 -0.43 -17.06
C LEU A 32 -2.94 -0.99 -17.54
N ASN A 33 -1.84 -0.38 -17.10
CA ASN A 33 -0.50 -0.90 -17.26
C ASN A 33 0.00 -1.39 -15.88
N PRO A 34 0.12 -2.72 -15.66
CA PRO A 34 0.53 -3.26 -14.36
C PRO A 34 1.86 -2.72 -13.82
N LYS A 35 2.82 -2.37 -14.70
CA LYS A 35 4.13 -1.84 -14.28
C LYS A 35 4.06 -0.38 -13.88
N ARG A 36 3.22 0.42 -14.55
CA ARG A 36 3.10 1.86 -14.28
C ARG A 36 2.11 2.14 -13.15
N ASP A 37 1.00 1.41 -13.14
CA ASP A 37 -0.22 1.80 -12.41
C ASP A 37 -0.45 0.99 -11.13
N LEU A 38 0.29 -0.11 -10.95
CA LEU A 38 0.16 -1.00 -9.79
C LEU A 38 1.46 -1.10 -8.98
N ARG A 39 1.32 -1.36 -7.68
CA ARG A 39 2.45 -1.66 -6.79
C ARG A 39 2.14 -2.86 -5.91
N PRO A 40 3.01 -3.89 -5.89
CA PRO A 40 2.97 -4.92 -4.87
C PRO A 40 3.26 -4.31 -3.50
N VAL A 41 2.42 -4.59 -2.51
CA VAL A 41 2.53 -4.11 -1.13
C VAL A 41 2.13 -5.22 -0.15
N TYR A 42 2.68 -5.22 1.05
CA TYR A 42 2.23 -6.13 2.10
C TYR A 42 0.83 -5.77 2.59
N ALA A 43 0.08 -6.77 3.06
CA ALA A 43 -1.30 -6.62 3.52
C ALA A 43 -1.47 -5.49 4.57
N ASN A 44 -0.57 -5.43 5.56
CA ASN A 44 -0.63 -4.41 6.61
C ASN A 44 -0.37 -3.01 6.07
N CYS A 45 0.61 -2.85 5.16
CA CYS A 45 0.86 -1.58 4.49
C CYS A 45 -0.35 -1.18 3.63
N HIS A 46 -0.96 -2.13 2.92
CA HIS A 46 -2.15 -1.88 2.11
C HIS A 46 -3.33 -1.38 2.96
N ALA A 47 -3.55 -2.00 4.13
CA ALA A 47 -4.57 -1.55 5.07
C ALA A 47 -4.32 -0.11 5.52
N MET A 48 -3.06 0.26 5.83
CA MET A 48 -2.72 1.63 6.23
C MET A 48 -2.89 2.65 5.11
N ILE A 49 -2.56 2.30 3.86
CA ILE A 49 -2.77 3.18 2.69
C ILE A 49 -4.23 3.65 2.62
N HIS A 50 -5.16 2.73 2.86
CA HIS A 50 -6.60 2.97 2.75
C HIS A 50 -7.29 3.43 4.05
N ARG A 51 -6.55 3.82 5.10
CA ARG A 51 -7.16 4.37 6.32
C ARG A 51 -7.65 5.82 6.21
N ARG A 52 -7.45 6.47 5.06
CA ARG A 52 -8.03 7.78 4.74
C ARG A 52 -8.48 7.84 3.28
N ASP A 53 -9.26 8.85 2.96
CA ASP A 53 -9.65 9.22 1.59
C ASP A 53 -9.37 10.72 1.38
N PRO A 54 -8.54 11.13 0.39
CA PRO A 54 -7.81 10.29 -0.57
C PRO A 54 -6.73 9.42 0.11
N PRO A 55 -6.42 8.20 -0.40
CA PRO A 55 -5.44 7.29 0.20
C PRO A 55 -4.09 7.94 0.51
N TYR A 56 -3.34 7.38 1.47
CA TYR A 56 -1.95 7.79 1.66
C TYR A 56 -1.12 7.41 0.44
N THR A 57 -0.17 8.27 0.07
CA THR A 57 0.86 7.87 -0.89
C THR A 57 1.82 6.89 -0.23
N ILE A 58 2.41 6.00 -1.02
CA ILE A 58 3.44 5.07 -0.54
C ILE A 58 4.60 5.84 0.11
N ASP A 59 5.00 6.97 -0.46
CA ASP A 59 6.11 7.77 0.07
C ASP A 59 5.76 8.41 1.41
N LYS A 60 4.52 8.89 1.61
CA LYS A 60 4.10 9.39 2.92
C LYS A 60 4.15 8.31 3.99
N LEU A 61 3.78 7.06 3.68
CA LEU A 61 3.92 5.95 4.64
C LEU A 61 5.38 5.57 4.90
N LYS A 62 6.26 5.65 3.89
CA LYS A 62 7.70 5.46 4.09
C LYS A 62 8.27 6.54 5.02
N ASP A 63 7.84 7.79 4.87
CA ASP A 63 8.29 8.87 5.72
C ASP A 63 7.84 8.65 7.17
N ILE A 64 6.57 8.26 7.38
CA ILE A 64 6.05 7.91 8.72
C ILE A 64 6.85 6.74 9.32
N PHE A 65 7.19 5.72 8.53
CA PHE A 65 7.96 4.57 9.01
C PHE A 65 9.41 4.91 9.38
N LYS A 66 10.04 5.81 8.62
CA LYS A 66 11.42 6.27 8.88
C LYS A 66 11.52 7.18 10.09
N GLN A 67 10.44 7.89 10.43
CA GLN A 67 10.40 8.70 11.64
C GLN A 67 10.30 7.75 12.84
N GLY A 68 11.32 7.77 13.71
CA GLY A 68 11.38 6.94 14.94
C GLY A 68 10.23 7.18 15.93
N ASN A 69 9.33 8.13 15.63
CA ASN A 69 8.05 8.33 16.30
C ASN A 69 6.93 8.58 15.25
N PRO A 70 6.17 7.55 14.85
CA PRO A 70 5.08 7.67 13.87
C PRO A 70 3.98 8.67 14.25
N GLN A 71 3.83 8.95 15.55
CA GLN A 71 2.76 9.82 16.07
C GLN A 71 2.99 11.30 15.74
N ALA A 72 4.25 11.75 15.69
CA ALA A 72 4.61 13.12 15.29
C ALA A 72 4.36 13.35 13.78
N ALA A 73 4.64 12.33 12.96
CA ALA A 73 4.50 12.36 11.50
C ALA A 73 3.06 12.53 10.99
N ILE A 74 2.10 12.11 11.82
CA ILE A 74 0.65 12.12 11.53
C ILE A 74 0.03 13.45 11.97
N ASN A 75 0.53 14.05 13.05
CA ASN A 75 -0.09 15.21 13.68
C ASN A 75 0.43 16.58 13.22
N GLY A 76 1.39 16.62 12.29
CA GLY A 76 1.79 17.87 11.62
C GLY A 76 2.30 18.96 12.57
N ASN A 77 3.09 18.59 13.57
CA ASN A 77 3.95 19.52 14.31
C ASN A 77 5.40 19.38 13.84
#